data_AF-A0A7W7GXY9-F1
#
_entry.id   AF-A0A7W7GXY9-F1
#
_cell.length_a   1.000
_cell.length_b   1.000
_cell.length_c   1.000
_cell.angle_alpha   90.00
_cell.angle_beta   90.00
_cell.angle_gamma   90.00
#
_symmetry.space_group_name_H-M   'P 1'
#
loop_
_entity.id
_entity.type
_entity.pdbx_description
1 polymer ?
#
loop_
_entity_poly.entity_id
_entity_poly.type
_entity_poly.pdbx_seq_one_letter_code
_entity_poly.pdbx_strand_id
1 'polypeptide(L)' 'MLLVPRQLRRSGMTGDVPYYGGRFTPAQAYAASHPARPRPQPAADPLPALQHLLDTGVITAEEYRDLRARVNR' A
#
# COMPACT_ATOMS: atom_id res chain seq x y z
N MET A 1 -31.56 0.39 20.90
CA MET A 1 -32.20 1.73 20.82
C MET A 1 -31.16 2.75 21.26
N LEU A 2 -30.46 3.39 20.32
CA LEU A 2 -29.33 4.29 20.62
C LEU A 2 -29.88 5.71 20.80
N LEU A 3 -29.89 6.20 22.04
CA LEU A 3 -30.33 7.56 22.36
C LEU A 3 -29.19 8.53 22.03
N VAL A 4 -29.26 9.22 20.89
CA VAL A 4 -28.26 10.22 20.51
C VAL A 4 -28.67 11.59 21.08
N PRO A 5 -27.82 12.26 21.89
CA PRO A 5 -28.13 13.60 22.38
C PRO A 5 -28.28 14.59 21.22
N ARG A 6 -29.37 15.36 21.21
CA ARG A 6 -29.70 16.42 20.22
C ARG A 6 -28.67 17.55 20.11
N GLN A 7 -27.55 17.47 20.84
CA GLN A 7 -26.53 18.51 20.90
C GLN A 7 -25.50 18.49 19.76
N LEU A 8 -25.54 17.53 18.83
CA LEU A 8 -24.75 17.65 17.60
C LEU A 8 -25.42 18.56 16.54
N ARG A 9 -26.02 19.67 16.96
CA ARG A 9 -26.22 20.83 16.07
C ARG A 9 -24.89 21.55 15.90
N ARG A 10 -23.90 20.90 15.28
CA ARG A 10 -22.78 21.63 14.66
C ARG A 10 -23.29 22.20 13.35
N SER A 11 -23.94 23.36 13.46
CA SER A 11 -24.07 24.31 12.35
C SER A 11 -22.68 24.52 11.75
N GLY A 12 -22.46 24.06 10.51
CA GLY A 12 -21.23 24.37 9.78
C GLY A 12 -20.55 23.25 8.99
N MET A 13 -20.96 21.98 9.07
CA MET A 13 -20.38 20.89 8.26
C MET A 13 -20.93 20.82 6.82
N THR A 14 -21.21 21.97 6.20
CA THR A 14 -21.77 22.03 4.84
C THR A 14 -21.31 23.28 4.09
N GLY A 15 -20.05 23.70 4.18
CA GLY A 15 -19.52 24.79 3.32
C GLY A 15 -18.59 24.22 2.28
N ASP A 16 -18.88 24.29 0.97
CA ASP A 16 -18.17 23.62 -0.15
C ASP A 16 -16.80 24.22 -0.41
N VAL A 17 -15.88 23.89 0.47
CA VAL A 17 -14.74 24.75 0.71
C VAL A 17 -13.55 23.78 0.31
N PRO A 18 -12.94 23.87 -0.88
CA PRO A 18 -11.72 23.11 -1.19
C PRO A 18 -10.55 23.70 -0.38
N TYR A 19 -9.96 23.04 0.62
CA TYR A 19 -8.82 23.68 1.32
C TYR A 19 -7.66 23.90 0.34
N TYR A 20 -7.35 25.11 -0.16
CA TYR A 20 -7.62 26.53 0.19
C TYR A 20 -9.06 27.02 0.55
N GLY A 21 -9.41 26.82 1.83
CA GLY A 21 -10.76 26.85 2.43
C GLY A 21 -11.70 25.71 2.00
N GLY A 22 -11.81 24.53 2.70
CA GLY A 22 -12.73 24.03 3.81
C GLY A 22 -13.98 23.04 3.76
N ARG A 23 -13.95 21.86 3.11
CA ARG A 23 -14.75 20.63 3.29
C ARG A 23 -13.72 19.55 3.29
N PHE A 24 -13.03 19.45 4.41
CA PHE A 24 -12.33 18.22 4.71
C PHE A 24 -13.40 17.16 4.95
N THR A 25 -13.73 16.39 3.92
CA THR A 25 -14.77 15.37 4.03
C THR A 25 -14.27 14.25 4.97
N PRO A 26 -15.17 13.53 5.66
CA PRO A 26 -14.75 12.41 6.49
C PRO A 26 -13.89 11.38 5.74
N ALA A 27 -14.14 11.17 4.44
CA ALA A 27 -13.33 10.29 3.59
C ALA A 27 -11.90 10.80 3.39
N GLN A 28 -11.70 12.12 3.23
CA GLN A 28 -10.37 12.72 3.11
C GLN A 28 -9.61 12.68 4.44
N ALA A 29 -10.30 12.91 5.56
CA ALA A 29 -9.72 12.74 6.90
C ALA A 29 -9.23 11.31 7.14
N TYR A 30 -10.05 10.34 6.74
CA TYR A 30 -9.70 8.93 6.83
C TYR A 30 -8.50 8.59 5.95
N ALA A 31 -8.48 9.02 4.69
CA ALA A 31 -7.37 8.75 3.77
C ALA A 31 -6.04 9.40 4.20
N ALA A 32 -6.08 10.61 4.78
CA ALA A 32 -4.88 11.29 5.27
C ALA A 32 -4.29 10.62 6.54
N SER A 33 -5.15 10.08 7.40
CA SER A 33 -4.74 9.38 8.62
C SER A 33 -4.38 7.90 8.39
N HIS A 34 -4.86 7.32 7.28
CA HIS A 34 -4.62 5.93 6.91
C HIS A 34 -3.88 5.91 5.57
N PRO A 35 -2.55 6.09 5.57
CA PRO A 35 -1.78 6.00 4.34
C PRO A 35 -2.06 4.65 3.70
N ALA A 36 -2.47 4.68 2.43
CA ALA A 36 -2.74 3.46 1.69
C ALA A 36 -1.48 2.58 1.71
N ARG A 37 -1.63 1.34 2.16
CA ARG A 37 -0.55 0.36 2.05
C ARG A 37 -0.19 0.28 0.56
N PRO A 38 1.10 0.41 0.19
CA PRO A 38 1.50 0.29 -1.20
C PRO A 38 0.93 -1.02 -1.74
N ARG A 39 0.23 -0.93 -2.87
CA ARG A 39 -0.30 -2.11 -3.54
C ARG A 39 0.90 -3.03 -3.82
N PRO A 40 0.77 -4.35 -3.62
CA PRO A 40 1.84 -5.27 -4.00
C PRO A 40 2.13 -5.03 -5.49
N GLN A 41 3.37 -4.64 -5.78
CA GLN A 41 3.83 -4.53 -7.15
C GLN A 41 3.81 -5.93 -7.77
N PRO A 42 3.56 -6.08 -9.09
CA PRO A 42 3.74 -7.35 -9.76
C PRO A 42 5.14 -7.87 -9.42
N ALA A 43 5.24 -9.11 -8.93
CA ALA A 43 6.52 -9.70 -8.63
C ALA A 43 7.36 -9.69 -9.91
N ALA A 44 8.50 -9.00 -9.87
CA ALA A 44 9.45 -9.03 -10.98
C ALA A 44 9.90 -10.49 -11.21
N ASP A 45 10.22 -10.83 -12.45
CA ASP A 45 10.80 -12.14 -12.78
C ASP A 45 12.06 -12.33 -11.91
N PRO A 46 12.12 -13.36 -11.05
CA PRO A 46 13.27 -13.61 -10.20
C PRO A 46 14.47 -14.21 -10.96
N LEU A 47 14.29 -14.71 -12.18
CA LEU A 47 15.36 -15.38 -12.94
C LEU A 47 16.58 -14.48 -13.23
N PRO A 48 16.43 -13.21 -13.66
CA PRO A 48 17.56 -12.31 -13.87
C PRO A 48 18.32 -12.00 -12.57
N ALA A 49 17.61 -11.88 -11.44
CA ALA A 49 18.23 -11.65 -10.15
C ALA A 49 19.07 -12.86 -9.70
N LEU A 50 18.54 -14.08 -9.88
CA LEU A 50 19.29 -15.31 -9.60
C LEU A 50 20.53 -15.45 -10.49
N GLN A 51 20.44 -15.09 -11.77
CA GLN A 51 21.58 -15.10 -12.68
C GLN A 51 22.67 -14.13 -12.21
N HIS A 52 22.28 -12.90 -11.85
CA HIS A 52 23.23 -11.91 -11.33
C HIS A 52 23.95 -12.39 -10.05
N LEU A 53 23.25 -13.08 -9.15
CA LEU A 53 23.85 -13.64 -7.93
C LEU A 53 24.87 -14.74 -8.25
N LEU A 54 24.63 -15.54 -9.30
CA LEU A 54 25.59 -16.54 -9.77
C LEU A 54 26.82 -15.86 -10.41
N ASP A 55 26.59 -14.86 -11.26
CA ASP A 55 27.67 -14.14 -11.96
C ASP A 55 28.58 -13.38 -11.00
N THR A 56 28.03 -12.87 -9.90
CA THR A 56 28.78 -12.22 -8.81
C THR A 56 29.43 -13.20 -7.85
N GLY A 57 29.14 -14.51 -7.97
CA GLY A 57 29.68 -15.56 -7.10
C GLY A 57 29.10 -15.58 -5.69
N VAL A 58 27.98 -14.90 -5.45
CA VAL A 58 27.27 -14.91 -4.15
C VAL A 58 26.63 -16.26 -3.90
N ILE A 59 26.15 -16.92 -4.97
CA ILE A 59 25.61 -18.28 -4.92
C ILE A 59 26.40 -19.18 -5.86
N THR A 60 26.41 -20.47 -5.55
CA THR A 60 27.03 -21.51 -6.37
C THR A 60 26.10 -21.94 -7.52
N ALA A 61 26.67 -22.63 -8.51
CA ALA A 61 25.90 -23.18 -9.64
C ALA A 61 24.84 -24.21 -9.21
N GLU A 62 25.11 -24.99 -8.16
CA GLU A 62 24.13 -25.95 -7.63
C GLU A 62 22.97 -25.25 -6.92
N GLU A 63 23.26 -24.23 -6.10
CA GLU A 63 22.22 -23.42 -5.45
C GLU A 63 21.35 -22.69 -6.47
N TYR A 64 21.94 -22.17 -7.55
CA TYR A 64 21.18 -21.57 -8.65
C TYR A 64 20.19 -22.57 -9.29
N ARG A 65 20.61 -23.82 -9.52
CA ARG A 65 19.73 -24.86 -10.09
C ARG A 65 18.55 -25.16 -9.18
N ASP A 66 18.80 -25.33 -7.88
CA ASP A 66 17.77 -25.61 -6.89
C ASP A 66 16.75 -24.46 -6.78
N LEU A 67 17.24 -23.21 -6.76
CA LEU A 67 16.39 -22.02 -6.70
C LEU A 67 15.57 -21.87 -7.98
N ARG A 68 16.18 -22.10 -9.15
CA ARG A 68 15.48 -22.05 -10.44
C ARG A 68 14.38 -23.12 -10.53
N ALA A 69 14.61 -24.33 -10.02
CA ALA A 69 13.60 -25.38 -10.00
C ALA A 69 12.39 -25.01 -9.13
N ARG A 70 12.60 -24.26 -8.04
CA ARG A 70 11.53 -23.79 -7.15
C ARG A 70 10.71 -22.65 -7.76
N VAL A 71 11.35 -21.75 -8.50
CA VAL A 71 10.68 -20.63 -9.18
C VAL A 71 9.73 -21.12 -10.28
N ASN A 72 10.09 -22.21 -10.96
CA ASN A 72 9.30 -22.78 -12.06
C ASN A 72 8.18 -23.74 -11.63
N ARG A 73 7.88 -23.84 -10.32
CA ARG A 73 6.85 -24.73 -9.76
C ARG A 73 5.60 -23.95 -9.39
#